data_AF-A0A089QAW1-F1
#
_entry.id   AF-A0A089QAW1-F1
#
_cell.length_a   1.000
_cell.length_b   1.000
_cell.length_c   1.000
_cell.angle_alpha   90.00
_cell.angle_beta   90.00
_cell.angle_gamma   90.00
#
_symmetry.space_group_name_H-M   'P 1'
#
loop_
_entity.id
_entity.type
_entity.pdbx_description
1 polymer ?
#
loop_
_entity_poly.entity_id
_entity_poly.type
_entity_poly.pdbx_seq_one_letter_code
_entity_poly.pdbx_strand_id
1 'polypeptide(L)'
;MKVINLFENFGQKDLDLAKSLYMADIKHPTVVMNYSGFLPPEAESPFEYYIDQNSNGKTRYFNQIKHPDLWEVRGNNNVGEVYEINKKRANIIYTEPKHLRLVERVEWLNEAGKVRSIDHYDSHGNLFAETVCDNEGNHLLQTFFDASGKEKILRDFTTNRITLKLDQDEVIFDSLVDFVVYYLKERGYDNDDIYYNSLSLPLFVSLQLANTGKENDVLFWNEDVGQELPGNMAYLINNNTRTKKIIIQKKQVYNKVINMLPDNKKDMVSYLGTIYPHDRLNKQRKNILIMTNSDQIEHLKELVENLEGFHFYIGALTEMSSKLLSFDEYSNVTLYPNIVPEISEKLFKNCDIYLDINYGNEILGITRVAFRENMLILGFDSTIHNRTFIAPENIYHPDLYMKMTDKIRQAFSDADMLQDLLYKQRVAADDETIPNYKKKLIK
;
A
#
# COMPACT_ATOMS: atom_id res chain seq x y z
N MET A 1 -27.93 -4.22 -10.31
CA MET A 1 -27.86 -3.32 -9.14
C MET A 1 -26.46 -2.75 -9.11
N LYS A 2 -26.30 -1.46 -8.79
CA LYS A 2 -24.99 -0.81 -8.76
C LYS A 2 -24.39 -0.95 -7.35
N VAL A 3 -23.08 -1.06 -7.30
CA VAL A 3 -22.28 -1.22 -6.08
C VAL A 3 -21.16 -0.20 -6.17
N ILE A 4 -20.79 0.38 -5.03
CA ILE A 4 -19.60 1.21 -4.89
C ILE A 4 -18.62 0.59 -3.90
N ASN A 5 -17.33 0.82 -4.10
CA ASN A 5 -16.35 0.63 -3.05
C ASN A 5 -16.28 1.91 -2.20
N LEU A 6 -16.26 1.79 -0.88
CA LEU A 6 -16.10 2.91 0.05
C LEU A 6 -14.95 2.62 1.00
N PHE A 7 -13.82 3.31 0.80
CA PHE A 7 -12.62 3.15 1.60
C PHE A 7 -12.32 4.42 2.39
N GLU A 8 -11.82 4.28 3.62
CA GLU A 8 -11.49 5.45 4.43
C GLU A 8 -10.28 6.20 3.87
N ASN A 9 -9.25 5.45 3.50
CA ASN A 9 -8.00 5.91 2.90
C ASN A 9 -7.67 5.00 1.71
N PHE A 10 -6.61 5.31 0.97
CA PHE A 10 -6.21 4.52 -0.20
C PHE A 10 -4.74 4.09 -0.12
N GLY A 11 -4.48 3.10 0.73
CA GLY A 11 -3.18 2.45 0.87
C GLY A 11 -3.06 1.18 0.04
N GLN A 12 -1.98 0.42 0.29
CA GLN A 12 -1.68 -0.78 -0.49
C GLN A 12 -2.77 -1.86 -0.38
N LYS A 13 -3.37 -2.04 0.80
CA LYS A 13 -4.42 -3.05 1.02
C LYS A 13 -5.72 -2.70 0.28
N ASP A 14 -6.06 -1.41 0.24
CA ASP A 14 -7.22 -0.89 -0.49
C ASP A 14 -7.04 -1.07 -2.00
N LEU A 15 -5.84 -0.75 -2.50
CA LEU A 15 -5.45 -1.00 -3.89
C LEU A 15 -5.51 -2.49 -4.25
N ASP A 16 -5.11 -3.37 -3.35
CA ASP A 16 -5.12 -4.82 -3.57
C ASP A 16 -6.54 -5.37 -3.65
N LEU A 17 -7.44 -4.89 -2.79
CA LEU A 17 -8.86 -5.19 -2.87
C LEU A 17 -9.48 -4.65 -4.17
N ALA A 18 -9.26 -3.37 -4.49
CA ALA A 18 -9.78 -2.74 -5.70
C ALA A 18 -9.32 -3.49 -6.97
N LYS A 19 -8.04 -3.84 -7.05
CA LYS A 19 -7.49 -4.63 -8.16
C LYS A 19 -8.06 -6.04 -8.21
N SER A 20 -8.23 -6.70 -7.06
CA SER A 20 -8.83 -8.05 -7.01
C SER A 20 -10.26 -8.04 -7.56
N LEU A 21 -11.08 -7.06 -7.14
CA LEU A 21 -12.43 -6.86 -7.67
C LEU A 21 -12.39 -6.57 -9.18
N TYR A 22 -11.53 -5.66 -9.62
CA TYR A 22 -11.38 -5.32 -11.03
C TYR A 22 -11.00 -6.54 -11.90
N MET A 23 -10.01 -7.33 -11.47
CA MET A 23 -9.57 -8.55 -12.15
C MET A 23 -10.66 -9.63 -12.18
N ALA A 24 -11.53 -9.65 -11.18
CA ALA A 24 -12.70 -10.51 -11.15
C ALA A 24 -13.88 -9.98 -12.00
N ASP A 25 -13.68 -8.91 -12.78
CA ASP A 25 -14.71 -8.21 -13.57
C ASP A 25 -15.85 -7.65 -12.70
N ILE A 26 -15.53 -7.33 -11.45
CA ILE A 26 -16.40 -6.68 -10.47
C ILE A 26 -15.98 -5.20 -10.45
N LYS A 27 -16.42 -4.46 -11.47
CA LYS A 27 -16.00 -3.08 -11.72
C LYS A 27 -16.99 -2.12 -11.08
N HIS A 28 -16.55 -1.45 -10.03
CA HIS A 28 -17.36 -0.54 -9.22
C HIS A 28 -16.63 0.81 -9.09
N PRO A 29 -17.36 1.94 -9.06
CA PRO A 29 -16.77 3.21 -8.63
C PRO A 29 -16.14 3.05 -7.25
N THR A 30 -14.98 3.66 -7.04
CA THR A 30 -14.30 3.63 -5.74
C THR A 30 -14.28 5.02 -5.14
N VAL A 31 -14.92 5.20 -3.99
CA VAL A 31 -14.96 6.44 -3.24
C VAL A 31 -13.99 6.33 -2.05
N VAL A 32 -13.06 7.27 -1.96
CA VAL A 32 -12.10 7.36 -0.85
C VAL A 32 -12.46 8.56 0.03
N MET A 33 -12.77 8.29 1.30
CA MET A 33 -13.32 9.30 2.21
C MET A 33 -12.33 10.43 2.50
N ASN A 34 -11.06 10.11 2.76
CA ASN A 34 -9.99 11.09 2.89
C ASN A 34 -9.24 11.27 1.55
N TYR A 35 -8.80 12.50 1.28
CA TYR A 35 -8.03 12.81 0.07
C TYR A 35 -6.57 13.10 0.40
N SER A 36 -5.66 12.30 -0.17
CA SER A 36 -4.21 12.43 -0.03
C SER A 36 -3.56 13.23 -1.17
N GLY A 37 -4.31 13.61 -2.20
CA GLY A 37 -3.77 14.17 -3.44
C GLY A 37 -3.33 13.11 -4.46
N PHE A 38 -3.23 11.83 -4.07
CA PHE A 38 -2.78 10.73 -4.93
C PHE A 38 -3.81 9.60 -4.91
N LEU A 39 -4.73 9.65 -5.87
CA LEU A 39 -5.68 8.58 -6.13
C LEU A 39 -5.41 7.94 -7.49
N PRO A 40 -5.66 6.64 -7.66
CA PRO A 40 -5.62 6.03 -8.98
C PRO A 40 -6.82 6.53 -9.83
N PRO A 41 -6.74 6.46 -11.17
CA PRO A 41 -7.77 7.02 -12.06
C PRO A 41 -9.19 6.47 -11.85
N GLU A 42 -9.32 5.26 -11.32
CA GLU A 42 -10.60 4.61 -11.02
C GLU A 42 -11.24 5.01 -9.68
N ALA A 43 -10.53 5.79 -8.86
CA ALA A 43 -11.01 6.26 -7.57
C ALA A 43 -11.28 7.77 -7.57
N GLU A 44 -12.21 8.20 -6.73
CA GLU A 44 -12.55 9.60 -6.50
C GLU A 44 -12.67 9.87 -5.00
N SER A 45 -12.54 11.14 -4.60
CA SER A 45 -12.81 11.58 -3.22
C SER A 45 -13.84 12.70 -3.20
N PRO A 46 -14.70 12.77 -2.16
CA PRO A 46 -15.57 13.92 -1.94
C PRO A 46 -14.80 15.25 -1.90
N PHE A 47 -13.61 15.26 -1.30
CA PHE A 47 -12.79 16.48 -1.26
C PHE A 47 -12.35 16.90 -2.65
N GLU A 48 -11.79 15.97 -3.44
CA GLU A 48 -11.34 16.21 -4.82
C GLU A 48 -12.49 16.70 -5.72
N TYR A 49 -13.68 16.09 -5.56
CA TYR A 49 -14.87 16.43 -6.34
C TYR A 49 -15.29 17.89 -6.18
N TYR A 50 -15.32 18.42 -4.95
CA TYR A 50 -15.79 19.80 -4.73
C TYR A 50 -14.72 20.86 -5.00
N ILE A 51 -13.43 20.54 -4.84
CA ILE A 51 -12.36 21.51 -5.11
C ILE A 51 -12.08 21.72 -6.59
N ASP A 52 -12.38 20.73 -7.45
CA ASP A 52 -12.28 20.84 -8.91
C ASP A 52 -10.91 21.42 -9.37
N GLN A 53 -9.83 20.77 -8.96
CA GLN A 53 -8.45 21.17 -9.26
C GLN A 53 -8.07 20.93 -10.73
N ASN A 54 -7.04 21.63 -11.21
CA ASN A 54 -6.53 21.46 -12.57
C ASN A 54 -5.77 20.13 -12.76
N SER A 55 -6.21 19.31 -13.71
CA SER A 55 -5.64 17.99 -14.00
C SER A 55 -4.53 17.96 -15.07
N ASN A 56 -4.11 19.11 -15.63
CA ASN A 56 -3.10 19.16 -16.69
C ASN A 56 -1.64 19.21 -16.19
N GLY A 57 -1.46 19.27 -14.87
CA GLY A 57 -0.13 19.43 -14.26
C GLY A 57 0.66 18.13 -14.13
N LYS A 58 1.81 18.22 -13.46
CA LYS A 58 2.67 17.09 -13.11
C LYS A 58 3.08 17.21 -11.65
N THR A 59 3.18 16.06 -10.99
CA THR A 59 3.63 15.99 -9.61
C THR A 59 4.96 16.73 -9.43
N ARG A 60 5.08 17.51 -8.35
CA ARG A 60 6.30 18.27 -8.07
C ARG A 60 7.45 17.35 -7.72
N TYR A 61 8.60 17.58 -8.33
CA TYR A 61 9.86 17.02 -7.88
C TYR A 61 10.34 17.74 -6.63
N PHE A 62 11.16 17.08 -5.80
CA PHE A 62 11.54 17.60 -4.47
C PHE A 62 12.22 18.96 -4.45
N ASN A 63 12.71 19.51 -5.56
CA ASN A 63 13.31 20.84 -5.63
C ASN A 63 12.40 21.89 -6.30
N GLN A 64 11.13 21.56 -6.52
CA GLN A 64 10.13 22.42 -7.19
C GLN A 64 9.07 22.99 -6.23
N ILE A 65 9.23 22.77 -4.92
CA ILE A 65 8.36 23.40 -3.93
C ILE A 65 8.73 24.87 -3.78
N LYS A 66 7.72 25.70 -3.54
CA LYS A 66 7.94 27.13 -3.31
C LYS A 66 8.55 27.32 -1.92
N HIS A 67 9.59 28.13 -1.84
CA HIS A 67 10.24 28.52 -0.60
C HIS A 67 10.83 29.94 -0.76
N PRO A 68 11.15 30.64 0.34
CA PRO A 68 11.82 31.93 0.28
C PRO A 68 13.13 31.90 -0.52
N ASP A 69 13.50 33.06 -1.08
CA ASP A 69 14.75 33.22 -1.83
C ASP A 69 15.97 32.83 -0.98
N LEU A 70 16.99 32.28 -1.63
CA LEU A 70 18.27 31.83 -1.03
C LEU A 70 18.17 30.63 -0.07
N TRP A 71 16.98 30.08 0.18
CA TRP A 71 16.84 28.83 0.93
C TRP A 71 17.29 27.65 0.06
N GLU A 72 17.91 26.68 0.71
CA GLU A 72 18.49 25.50 0.07
C GLU A 72 17.55 24.31 0.22
N VAL A 73 17.33 23.55 -0.86
CA VAL A 73 16.62 22.28 -0.82
C VAL A 73 17.61 21.13 -0.95
N ARG A 74 17.59 20.24 0.05
CA ARG A 74 18.42 19.03 0.12
C ARG A 74 17.53 17.80 0.04
N GLY A 75 18.04 16.67 -0.42
CA GLY A 75 17.25 15.44 -0.43
C GLY A 75 18.02 14.19 -0.81
N ASN A 76 17.53 13.06 -0.30
CA ASN A 76 17.99 11.71 -0.66
C ASN A 76 16.82 10.90 -1.25
N ASN A 77 16.92 9.58 -1.35
CA ASN A 77 15.87 8.72 -1.92
C ASN A 77 14.68 8.46 -0.98
N ASN A 78 14.70 8.99 0.24
CA ASN A 78 13.69 8.74 1.28
C ASN A 78 12.96 10.01 1.73
N VAL A 79 13.66 11.15 1.78
CA VAL A 79 13.14 12.41 2.30
C VAL A 79 13.86 13.60 1.65
N GLY A 80 13.18 14.74 1.59
CA GLY A 80 13.76 16.03 1.26
C GLY A 80 13.66 17.00 2.43
N GLU A 81 14.46 18.06 2.41
CA GLU A 81 14.56 19.03 3.50
C GLU A 81 14.80 20.43 2.93
N VAL A 82 14.24 21.44 3.59
CA VAL A 82 14.50 22.85 3.24
C VAL A 82 15.30 23.50 4.36
N TYR A 83 16.35 24.25 4.00
CA TYR A 83 17.26 24.89 4.93
C TYR A 83 17.37 26.40 4.67
N GLU A 84 17.36 27.15 5.76
CA GLU A 84 17.84 28.53 5.80
C GLU A 84 19.27 28.52 6.38
N ILE A 85 20.27 28.62 5.50
CA ILE A 85 21.70 28.48 5.86
C ILE A 85 21.94 27.10 6.52
N ASN A 86 21.91 27.03 7.85
CA ASN A 86 22.12 25.81 8.64
C ASN A 86 20.89 25.39 9.46
N LYS A 87 19.80 26.17 9.39
CA LYS A 87 18.57 25.88 10.12
C LYS A 87 17.61 25.10 9.23
N LYS A 88 17.19 23.93 9.69
CA LYS A 88 16.16 23.15 9.02
C LYS A 88 14.81 23.84 9.18
N ARG A 89 14.14 24.11 8.08
CA ARG A 89 12.86 24.85 8.00
C ARG A 89 11.69 24.01 7.55
N ALA A 90 11.92 22.93 6.80
CA ALA A 90 10.85 22.01 6.43
C ALA A 90 11.34 20.57 6.23
N ASN A 91 10.43 19.61 6.41
CA ASN A 91 10.54 18.27 5.85
C ASN A 91 9.73 18.21 4.55
N ILE A 92 10.28 17.59 3.51
CA ILE A 92 9.58 17.27 2.27
C ILE A 92 9.33 15.77 2.28
N ILE A 93 8.06 15.39 2.30
CA ILE A 93 7.65 13.99 2.34
C ILE A 93 7.32 13.56 0.92
N TYR A 94 7.93 12.46 0.49
CA TYR A 94 7.71 11.91 -0.85
C TYR A 94 6.54 10.93 -0.86
N THR A 95 5.78 10.96 -1.95
CA THR A 95 4.81 9.89 -2.26
C THR A 95 5.56 8.60 -2.64
N GLU A 96 4.90 7.46 -2.48
CA GLU A 96 5.48 6.19 -2.88
C GLU A 96 5.45 6.01 -4.41
N PRO A 97 6.52 5.47 -5.02
CA PRO A 97 7.75 5.02 -4.39
C PRO A 97 8.75 6.17 -4.15
N LYS A 98 9.25 6.29 -2.91
CA LYS A 98 10.05 7.46 -2.44
C LYS A 98 11.28 7.82 -3.28
N HIS A 99 11.92 6.83 -3.91
CA HIS A 99 13.13 7.07 -4.71
C HIS A 99 12.88 7.97 -5.93
N LEU A 100 11.62 8.12 -6.38
CA LEU A 100 11.25 9.07 -7.41
C LEU A 100 11.23 10.53 -6.92
N ARG A 101 11.32 10.76 -5.61
CA ARG A 101 11.38 12.08 -4.95
C ARG A 101 10.26 13.03 -5.40
N LEU A 102 9.09 12.47 -5.62
CA LEU A 102 7.86 13.20 -5.96
C LEU A 102 7.19 13.64 -4.66
N VAL A 103 6.85 14.93 -4.54
CA VAL A 103 6.37 15.54 -3.30
C VAL A 103 4.91 15.19 -3.05
N GLU A 104 4.63 14.61 -1.88
CA GLU A 104 3.27 14.46 -1.34
C GLU A 104 2.89 15.68 -0.50
N ARG A 105 3.75 16.05 0.45
CA ARG A 105 3.51 17.18 1.35
C ARG A 105 4.80 17.81 1.85
N VAL A 106 4.72 19.05 2.31
CA VAL A 106 5.83 19.78 2.95
C VAL A 106 5.40 20.18 4.36
N GLU A 107 6.14 19.73 5.37
CA GLU A 107 5.90 20.03 6.78
C GLU A 107 6.84 21.16 7.23
N TRP A 108 6.30 22.36 7.42
CA TRP A 108 7.06 23.54 7.83
C TRP A 108 7.27 23.59 9.35
N LEU A 109 8.49 23.88 9.76
CA LEU A 109 8.96 23.78 11.14
C LEU A 109 9.15 25.17 11.77
N ASN A 110 8.84 25.28 13.06
CA ASN A 110 9.29 26.42 13.86
C ASN A 110 10.76 26.29 14.30
N GLU A 111 11.28 27.29 15.01
CA GLU A 111 12.66 27.30 15.53
C GLU A 111 12.97 26.12 16.48
N ALA A 112 11.95 25.50 17.08
CA ALA A 112 12.11 24.34 17.95
C ALA A 112 12.03 23.00 17.18
N GLY A 113 11.92 23.03 15.85
CA GLY A 113 11.82 21.84 15.00
C GLY A 113 10.45 21.16 15.00
N LYS A 114 9.41 21.81 15.54
CA LYS A 114 8.03 21.29 15.53
C LYS A 114 7.27 21.75 14.30
N VAL A 115 6.46 20.87 13.73
CA VAL A 115 5.59 21.15 12.58
C VAL A 115 4.52 22.19 12.95
N ARG A 116 4.35 23.21 12.11
CA ARG A 116 3.39 24.32 12.28
C ARG A 116 2.41 24.46 11.14
N SER A 117 2.84 24.14 9.94
CA SER A 117 1.96 24.04 8.78
C SER A 117 2.38 22.90 7.88
N ILE A 118 1.43 22.39 7.12
CA ILE A 118 1.63 21.32 6.16
C ILE A 118 0.99 21.73 4.83
N ASP A 119 1.80 21.80 3.79
CA ASP A 119 1.34 22.05 2.42
C ASP A 119 1.10 20.69 1.75
N HIS A 120 -0.10 20.45 1.22
CA HIS A 120 -0.47 19.18 0.58
C HIS A 120 -0.53 19.35 -0.94
N TYR A 121 0.19 18.48 -1.65
CA TYR A 121 0.30 18.51 -3.11
C TYR A 121 -0.39 17.31 -3.75
N ASP A 122 -1.05 17.51 -4.89
CA ASP A 122 -1.68 16.42 -5.65
C ASP A 122 -0.76 15.85 -6.74
N SER A 123 -1.23 14.80 -7.40
CA SER A 123 -0.55 14.15 -8.52
C SER A 123 -0.31 15.07 -9.73
N HIS A 124 -0.98 16.23 -9.78
CA HIS A 124 -0.82 17.26 -10.81
C HIS A 124 0.07 18.43 -10.34
N GLY A 125 0.58 18.40 -9.10
CA GLY A 125 1.47 19.41 -8.55
C GLY A 125 0.76 20.67 -8.04
N ASN A 126 -0.56 20.62 -7.88
CA ASN A 126 -1.33 21.70 -7.26
C ASN A 126 -1.17 21.64 -5.74
N LEU A 127 -1.08 22.81 -5.09
CA LEU A 127 -1.24 22.94 -3.64
C LEU A 127 -2.75 22.94 -3.37
N PHE A 128 -3.31 21.76 -3.08
CA PHE A 128 -4.76 21.61 -2.97
C PHE A 128 -5.28 21.83 -1.55
N ALA A 129 -4.42 21.71 -0.55
CA ALA A 129 -4.77 21.96 0.84
C ALA A 129 -3.59 22.43 1.69
N GLU A 130 -3.88 23.16 2.76
CA GLU A 130 -2.94 23.54 3.82
C GLU A 130 -3.50 23.11 5.17
N THR A 131 -2.65 22.58 6.05
CA THR A 131 -3.01 22.26 7.45
C THR A 131 -2.22 23.15 8.39
N VAL A 132 -2.91 23.75 9.36
CA VAL A 132 -2.29 24.48 10.48
C VAL A 132 -2.22 23.55 11.69
N CYS A 133 -1.08 23.54 12.39
CA CYS A 133 -0.84 22.71 13.56
C CYS A 133 -0.65 23.53 14.84
N ASP A 134 -0.94 22.90 15.99
CA ASP A 134 -0.78 23.51 17.31
C ASP A 134 0.71 23.56 17.78
N ASN A 135 0.92 23.86 19.06
CA ASN A 135 2.27 23.92 19.67
C ASN A 135 2.93 22.54 19.87
N GLU A 136 2.17 21.47 19.74
CA GLU A 136 2.61 20.08 19.89
C GLU A 136 2.81 19.39 18.54
N GLY A 137 2.25 19.96 17.46
CA GLY A 137 2.30 19.42 16.10
C GLY A 137 0.99 18.72 15.70
N ASN A 138 -0.05 18.77 16.53
CA ASN A 138 -1.35 18.19 16.21
C ASN A 138 -2.08 19.09 15.20
N HIS A 139 -2.83 18.48 14.28
CA HIS A 139 -3.61 19.22 13.28
C HIS A 139 -4.76 19.99 13.96
N LEU A 140 -4.93 21.26 13.60
CA LEU A 140 -6.03 22.11 14.08
C LEU A 140 -7.08 22.31 13.00
N LEU A 141 -6.64 22.79 11.83
CA LEU A 141 -7.52 23.16 10.73
C LEU A 141 -6.84 22.78 9.42
N GLN A 142 -7.57 22.15 8.51
CA GLN A 142 -7.15 21.97 7.13
C GLN A 142 -8.10 22.69 6.19
N THR A 143 -7.52 23.54 5.33
CA THR A 143 -8.23 24.31 4.33
C THR A 143 -7.92 23.74 2.95
N PHE A 144 -8.96 23.42 2.18
CA PHE A 144 -8.84 22.95 0.81
C PHE A 144 -9.23 24.07 -0.15
N PHE A 145 -8.47 24.22 -1.23
CA PHE A 145 -8.62 25.29 -2.19
C PHE A 145 -9.14 24.76 -3.52
N ASP A 146 -9.88 25.58 -4.26
CA ASP A 146 -10.24 25.30 -5.65
C ASP A 146 -9.11 25.66 -6.64
N ALA A 147 -9.31 25.40 -7.94
CA ALA A 147 -8.32 25.72 -8.98
C ALA A 147 -7.96 27.22 -9.09
N SER A 148 -8.79 28.12 -8.55
CA SER A 148 -8.51 29.56 -8.49
C SER A 148 -7.75 29.99 -7.23
N GLY A 149 -7.56 29.07 -6.28
CA GLY A 149 -6.96 29.33 -4.97
C GLY A 149 -7.95 29.82 -3.92
N LYS A 150 -9.26 29.75 -4.18
CA LYS A 150 -10.29 30.14 -3.21
C LYS A 150 -10.59 28.97 -2.29
N GLU A 151 -10.78 29.26 -1.00
CA GLU A 151 -11.16 28.25 -0.01
C GLU A 151 -12.52 27.63 -0.35
N LYS A 152 -12.56 26.30 -0.40
CA LYS A 152 -13.75 25.52 -0.76
C LYS A 152 -14.22 24.59 0.36
N ILE A 153 -13.29 23.97 1.08
CA ILE A 153 -13.60 23.09 2.22
C ILE A 153 -12.73 23.46 3.41
N LEU A 154 -13.31 23.51 4.60
CA LEU A 154 -12.61 23.67 5.87
C LEU A 154 -12.88 22.45 6.74
N ARG A 155 -11.83 21.78 7.23
CA ARG A 155 -11.92 20.65 8.16
C ARG A 155 -11.27 21.03 9.49
N ASP A 156 -12.09 21.17 10.51
CA ASP A 156 -11.66 21.47 11.88
C ASP A 156 -11.46 20.16 12.65
N PHE A 157 -10.21 19.87 13.05
CA PHE A 157 -9.87 18.65 13.78
C PHE A 157 -10.19 18.75 15.29
N THR A 158 -10.42 19.95 15.82
CA THR A 158 -10.80 20.15 17.22
C THR A 158 -12.28 19.84 17.45
N THR A 159 -13.13 20.17 16.47
CA THR A 159 -14.58 19.91 16.52
C THR A 159 -15.03 18.74 15.66
N ASN A 160 -14.16 18.21 14.80
CA ASN A 160 -14.44 17.24 13.73
C ASN A 160 -15.41 17.74 12.64
N ARG A 161 -15.71 19.05 12.62
CA ARG A 161 -16.61 19.64 11.65
C ARG A 161 -15.97 19.83 10.29
N ILE A 162 -16.79 19.72 9.26
CA ILE A 162 -16.42 20.06 7.88
C ILE A 162 -17.37 21.14 7.38
N THR A 163 -16.84 22.21 6.81
CA THR A 163 -17.63 23.27 6.16
C THR A 163 -17.34 23.26 4.67
N LEU A 164 -18.38 23.10 3.86
CA LEU A 164 -18.32 23.20 2.39
C LEU A 164 -18.85 24.57 1.96
N LYS A 165 -18.00 25.35 1.29
CA LYS A 165 -18.35 26.67 0.74
C LYS A 165 -18.92 26.52 -0.68
N LEU A 166 -20.20 26.80 -0.85
CA LEU A 166 -20.87 26.91 -2.13
C LEU A 166 -20.80 28.36 -2.64
N ASP A 167 -21.31 28.63 -3.84
CA ASP A 167 -21.17 29.96 -4.45
C ASP A 167 -21.85 31.07 -3.64
N GLN A 168 -22.96 30.76 -2.97
CA GLN A 168 -23.77 31.71 -2.20
C GLN A 168 -24.18 31.21 -0.81
N ASP A 169 -23.71 30.04 -0.38
CA ASP A 169 -24.09 29.41 0.89
C ASP A 169 -22.95 28.56 1.44
N GLU A 170 -23.07 28.11 2.68
CA GLU A 170 -22.18 27.12 3.27
C GLU A 170 -22.97 26.01 3.97
N VAL A 171 -22.47 24.78 3.83
CA VAL A 171 -23.04 23.62 4.51
C VAL A 171 -22.05 23.14 5.55
N ILE A 172 -22.50 23.03 6.80
CA ILE A 172 -21.69 22.56 7.92
C ILE A 172 -22.11 21.13 8.26
N PHE A 173 -21.12 20.24 8.32
CA PHE A 173 -21.27 18.84 8.69
C PHE A 173 -20.61 18.62 10.04
N ASP A 174 -21.29 17.91 10.94
CA ASP A 174 -20.77 17.60 12.28
C ASP A 174 -19.68 16.52 12.26
N SER A 175 -19.53 15.79 11.14
CA SER A 175 -18.51 14.75 10.99
C SER A 175 -18.12 14.52 9.52
N LEU A 176 -17.01 13.80 9.31
CA LEU A 176 -16.64 13.27 7.99
C LEU A 176 -17.69 12.30 7.43
N VAL A 177 -18.37 11.55 8.30
CA VAL A 177 -19.44 10.63 7.87
C VAL A 177 -20.59 11.42 7.23
N ASP A 178 -21.04 12.51 7.86
CA ASP A 178 -22.12 13.35 7.33
C ASP A 178 -21.76 14.00 6.00
N PHE A 179 -20.52 14.49 5.88
CA PHE A 179 -20.00 15.06 4.63
C PHE A 179 -19.96 14.02 3.50
N VAL A 180 -19.50 12.81 3.78
CA VAL A 180 -19.48 11.71 2.80
C VAL A 180 -20.89 11.28 2.42
N VAL A 181 -21.82 11.15 3.38
CA VAL A 181 -23.22 10.81 3.09
C VAL A 181 -23.88 11.88 2.21
N TYR A 182 -23.60 13.15 2.45
CA TYR A 182 -24.07 14.25 1.60
C TYR A 182 -23.54 14.10 0.16
N TYR A 183 -22.25 13.90 0.00
CA TYR A 183 -21.62 13.63 -1.30
C TYR A 183 -22.23 12.42 -2.02
N LEU A 184 -22.41 11.29 -1.33
CA LEU A 184 -22.96 10.07 -1.94
C LEU A 184 -24.40 10.31 -2.45
N LYS A 185 -25.20 11.13 -1.76
CA LYS A 185 -26.53 11.54 -2.23
C LYS A 185 -26.46 12.42 -3.47
N GLU A 186 -25.57 13.41 -3.49
CA GLU A 186 -25.40 14.27 -4.68
C GLU A 186 -24.92 13.49 -5.90
N ARG A 187 -24.05 12.50 -5.71
CA ARG A 187 -23.58 11.60 -6.78
C ARG A 187 -24.60 10.54 -7.20
N GLY A 188 -25.67 10.36 -6.44
CA GLY A 188 -26.69 9.33 -6.68
C GLY A 188 -26.24 7.90 -6.32
N TYR A 189 -25.33 7.76 -5.37
CA TYR A 189 -24.83 6.47 -4.84
C TYR A 189 -25.51 6.03 -3.53
N ASP A 190 -26.38 6.85 -2.95
CA ASP A 190 -27.07 6.58 -1.69
C ASP A 190 -27.98 5.32 -1.70
N ASN A 191 -28.35 4.86 -2.90
CA ASN A 191 -29.16 3.67 -3.15
C ASN A 191 -28.36 2.46 -3.68
N ASP A 192 -27.03 2.56 -3.74
CA ASP A 192 -26.14 1.48 -4.17
C ASP A 192 -25.74 0.60 -2.97
N ASP A 193 -25.35 -0.65 -3.25
CA ASP A 193 -24.75 -1.50 -2.21
C ASP A 193 -23.30 -1.07 -1.98
N ILE A 194 -22.80 -1.22 -0.76
CA ILE A 194 -21.47 -0.71 -0.39
C ILE A 194 -20.52 -1.86 -0.07
N TYR A 195 -19.39 -1.91 -0.78
CA TYR A 195 -18.24 -2.71 -0.41
C TYR A 195 -17.25 -1.83 0.34
N TYR A 196 -17.13 -2.04 1.65
CA TYR A 196 -16.24 -1.23 2.49
C TYR A 196 -15.27 -2.14 3.23
N ASN A 197 -14.16 -1.58 3.72
CA ASN A 197 -13.04 -2.39 4.19
C ASN A 197 -12.55 -2.06 5.60
N SER A 198 -13.34 -1.32 6.37
CA SER A 198 -13.03 -0.98 7.75
C SER A 198 -14.28 -0.94 8.63
N LEU A 199 -14.11 -1.28 9.91
CA LEU A 199 -15.12 -1.11 10.96
C LEU A 199 -15.17 0.31 11.54
N SER A 200 -14.39 1.25 10.99
CA SER A 200 -14.35 2.67 11.36
C SER A 200 -15.37 3.48 10.54
N LEU A 201 -14.97 4.63 9.97
CA LEU A 201 -15.86 5.58 9.31
C LEU A 201 -16.71 4.99 8.16
N PRO A 202 -16.19 4.09 7.29
CA PRO A 202 -17.00 3.50 6.23
C PRO A 202 -18.21 2.70 6.75
N LEU A 203 -18.07 2.01 7.89
CA LEU A 203 -19.17 1.32 8.53
C LEU A 203 -20.28 2.30 8.93
N PHE A 204 -19.91 3.44 9.53
CA PHE A 204 -20.89 4.43 9.98
C PHE A 204 -21.63 5.08 8.81
N VAL A 205 -20.97 5.27 7.66
CA VAL A 205 -21.65 5.70 6.42
C VAL A 205 -22.69 4.67 5.99
N SER A 206 -22.34 3.38 5.95
CA SER A 206 -23.30 2.31 5.64
C SER A 206 -24.48 2.33 6.62
N LEU A 207 -24.24 2.39 7.93
CA LEU A 207 -25.31 2.42 8.93
C LEU A 207 -26.23 3.64 8.79
N GLN A 208 -25.70 4.82 8.47
CA GLN A 208 -26.49 6.05 8.28
C GLN A 208 -27.37 5.98 7.01
N LEU A 209 -26.95 5.22 6.00
CA LEU A 209 -27.73 4.97 4.77
C LEU A 209 -28.76 3.85 4.92
N ALA A 210 -28.95 3.24 6.09
CA ALA A 210 -29.85 2.10 6.28
C ALA A 210 -31.33 2.37 5.90
N ASN A 211 -31.77 3.62 5.93
CA ASN A 211 -33.17 3.99 5.64
C ASN A 211 -33.53 3.99 4.14
N THR A 212 -32.62 3.62 3.23
CA THR A 212 -32.90 3.61 1.78
C THR A 212 -33.51 2.29 1.26
N GLY A 213 -33.79 1.32 2.14
CA GLY A 213 -34.42 0.04 1.77
C GLY A 213 -33.49 -0.98 1.10
N LYS A 214 -32.18 -0.75 1.19
CA LYS A 214 -31.11 -1.60 0.64
C LYS A 214 -30.39 -2.34 1.75
N GLU A 215 -30.05 -3.60 1.48
CA GLU A 215 -29.63 -4.54 2.51
C GLU A 215 -28.61 -5.57 2.01
N ASN A 216 -27.58 -5.18 1.23
CA ASN A 216 -26.56 -6.12 0.73
C ASN A 216 -25.11 -5.60 0.81
N ASP A 217 -24.80 -4.73 1.77
CA ASP A 217 -23.44 -4.22 1.94
C ASP A 217 -22.49 -5.36 2.38
N VAL A 218 -21.21 -5.24 2.02
CA VAL A 218 -20.17 -6.23 2.30
C VAL A 218 -18.96 -5.58 2.95
N LEU A 219 -18.58 -6.08 4.12
CA LEU A 219 -17.32 -5.72 4.78
C LEU A 219 -16.19 -6.63 4.30
N PHE A 220 -15.09 -6.05 3.81
CA PHE A 220 -13.82 -6.73 3.58
C PHE A 220 -12.85 -6.42 4.72
N TRP A 221 -12.67 -7.36 5.63
CA TRP A 221 -11.83 -7.21 6.82
C TRP A 221 -10.43 -7.77 6.60
N ASN A 222 -9.40 -6.95 6.81
CA ASN A 222 -7.98 -7.32 6.61
C ASN A 222 -7.08 -7.06 7.83
N GLU A 223 -7.68 -6.77 8.98
CA GLU A 223 -6.96 -6.57 10.24
C GLU A 223 -6.94 -7.84 11.08
N ASP A 224 -6.00 -7.91 12.03
CA ASP A 224 -5.93 -9.02 12.96
C ASP A 224 -7.03 -8.89 14.02
N VAL A 225 -7.38 -10.03 14.63
CA VAL A 225 -8.32 -10.07 15.77
C VAL A 225 -7.60 -10.54 17.02
N GLY A 226 -8.01 -9.97 18.15
CA GLY A 226 -7.51 -10.34 19.47
C GLY A 226 -8.15 -11.64 19.97
N GLN A 227 -8.32 -11.74 21.29
CA GLN A 227 -9.03 -12.87 21.92
C GLN A 227 -10.55 -12.77 21.75
N GLU A 228 -11.07 -11.56 21.49
CA GLU A 228 -12.48 -11.28 21.29
C GLU A 228 -12.71 -10.59 19.95
N LEU A 229 -13.94 -10.67 19.45
CA LEU A 229 -14.34 -9.96 18.23
C LEU A 229 -14.38 -8.44 18.48
N PRO A 230 -13.96 -7.62 17.50
CA PRO A 230 -14.17 -6.17 17.58
C PRO A 230 -15.65 -5.85 17.81
N GLY A 231 -15.95 -4.89 18.70
CA GLY A 231 -17.33 -4.57 19.08
C GLY A 231 -18.24 -4.25 17.89
N ASN A 232 -17.75 -3.49 16.92
CA ASN A 232 -18.48 -3.19 15.69
C ASN A 232 -18.72 -4.43 14.80
N MET A 233 -17.78 -5.39 14.79
CA MET A 233 -17.99 -6.66 14.09
C MET A 233 -19.08 -7.49 14.77
N ALA A 234 -19.04 -7.58 16.11
CA ALA A 234 -20.07 -8.26 16.89
C ALA A 234 -21.44 -7.59 16.70
N TYR A 235 -21.50 -6.26 16.61
CA TYR A 235 -22.73 -5.52 16.30
C TYR A 235 -23.31 -5.92 14.94
N LEU A 236 -22.49 -5.94 13.88
CA LEU A 236 -22.93 -6.36 12.54
C LEU A 236 -23.52 -7.78 12.53
N ILE A 237 -22.88 -8.71 13.25
CA ILE A 237 -23.30 -10.11 13.29
C ILE A 237 -24.60 -10.32 14.06
N ASN A 238 -24.82 -9.51 15.10
CA ASN A 238 -25.95 -9.69 16.01
C ASN A 238 -27.18 -8.85 15.67
N ASN A 239 -27.05 -7.83 14.81
CA ASN A 239 -28.13 -6.91 14.48
C ASN A 239 -28.47 -6.96 12.99
N ASN A 240 -29.71 -6.61 12.65
CA ASN A 240 -30.09 -6.42 11.25
C ASN A 240 -29.55 -5.07 10.77
N THR A 241 -28.49 -5.11 9.96
CA THR A 241 -27.88 -3.93 9.33
C THR A 241 -27.93 -4.07 7.81
N ARG A 242 -27.50 -3.05 7.07
CA ARG A 242 -27.30 -3.18 5.62
C ARG A 242 -26.26 -4.24 5.27
N THR A 243 -25.26 -4.43 6.12
CA THR A 243 -24.16 -5.37 5.91
C THR A 243 -24.63 -6.79 6.15
N LYS A 244 -24.67 -7.60 5.10
CA LYS A 244 -25.09 -9.02 5.19
C LYS A 244 -23.95 -10.01 5.10
N LYS A 245 -22.75 -9.52 4.77
CA LYS A 245 -21.58 -10.38 4.61
C LYS A 245 -20.31 -9.72 5.10
N ILE A 246 -19.51 -10.52 5.79
CA ILE A 246 -18.16 -10.17 6.22
C ILE A 246 -17.20 -11.12 5.50
N ILE A 247 -16.29 -10.57 4.74
CA ILE A 247 -15.23 -11.28 4.03
C ILE A 247 -13.93 -10.99 4.76
N ILE A 248 -13.29 -12.02 5.30
CA ILE A 248 -12.00 -11.91 5.95
C ILE A 248 -10.92 -12.28 4.93
N GLN A 249 -9.95 -11.37 4.72
CA GLN A 249 -8.92 -11.52 3.70
C GLN A 249 -7.68 -12.31 4.15
N LYS A 250 -7.53 -12.51 5.46
CA LYS A 250 -6.44 -13.31 6.04
C LYS A 250 -6.94 -14.67 6.52
N LYS A 251 -6.37 -15.78 6.02
CA LYS A 251 -6.89 -17.12 6.35
C LYS A 251 -6.80 -17.43 7.85
N GLN A 252 -5.71 -17.03 8.49
CA GLN A 252 -5.51 -17.22 9.92
C GLN A 252 -6.54 -16.47 10.76
N VAL A 253 -6.87 -15.23 10.38
CA VAL A 253 -7.90 -14.41 11.04
C VAL A 253 -9.27 -15.03 10.84
N TYR A 254 -9.59 -15.50 9.63
CA TYR A 254 -10.86 -16.17 9.36
C TYR A 254 -11.07 -17.38 10.26
N ASN A 255 -10.06 -18.24 10.39
CA ASN A 255 -10.15 -19.42 11.25
C ASN A 255 -10.39 -19.03 12.72
N LYS A 256 -9.74 -17.98 13.21
CA LYS A 256 -9.99 -17.45 14.57
C LYS A 256 -11.43 -16.97 14.72
N VAL A 257 -11.91 -16.12 13.81
CA VAL A 257 -13.26 -15.55 13.87
C VAL A 257 -14.33 -16.64 13.82
N ILE A 258 -14.23 -17.60 12.90
CA ILE A 258 -15.22 -18.69 12.80
C ILE A 258 -15.27 -19.54 14.09
N ASN A 259 -14.14 -19.75 14.76
CA ASN A 259 -14.09 -20.47 16.03
C ASN A 259 -14.71 -19.68 17.20
N MET A 260 -14.80 -18.36 17.09
CA MET A 260 -15.46 -17.49 18.08
C MET A 260 -16.98 -17.40 17.88
N LEU A 261 -17.50 -17.84 16.72
CA LEU A 261 -18.91 -17.66 16.36
C LEU A 261 -19.75 -18.91 16.59
N PRO A 262 -21.01 -18.76 17.06
CA PRO A 262 -21.97 -19.86 17.08
C PRO A 262 -22.36 -20.27 15.64
N ASP A 263 -22.76 -21.54 15.45
CA ASP A 263 -22.97 -22.12 14.11
C ASP A 263 -23.98 -21.34 13.26
N ASN A 264 -25.04 -20.82 13.88
CA ASN A 264 -26.08 -20.03 13.20
C ASN A 264 -25.62 -18.65 12.71
N LYS A 265 -24.40 -18.22 13.04
CA LYS A 265 -23.82 -16.93 12.61
C LYS A 265 -22.66 -17.10 11.62
N LYS A 266 -22.17 -18.34 11.41
CA LYS A 266 -21.01 -18.60 10.54
C LYS A 266 -21.26 -18.25 9.08
N ASP A 267 -22.50 -18.38 8.59
CA ASP A 267 -22.84 -18.10 7.18
C ASP A 267 -22.64 -16.62 6.78
N MET A 268 -22.68 -15.70 7.74
CA MET A 268 -22.40 -14.28 7.50
C MET A 268 -20.92 -14.03 7.20
N VAL A 269 -20.02 -14.94 7.60
CA VAL A 269 -18.57 -14.77 7.50
C VAL A 269 -18.01 -15.72 6.43
N SER A 270 -17.18 -15.18 5.54
CA SER A 270 -16.49 -15.96 4.52
C SER A 270 -15.02 -15.58 4.45
N TYR A 271 -14.20 -16.50 3.98
CA TYR A 271 -12.81 -16.24 3.59
C TYR A 271 -12.74 -15.96 2.09
N LEU A 272 -11.94 -14.96 1.71
CA LEU A 272 -11.54 -14.69 0.34
C LEU A 272 -10.22 -13.93 0.36
N GLY A 273 -9.16 -14.52 -0.20
CA GLY A 273 -7.81 -13.93 -0.21
C GLY A 273 -7.65 -12.78 -1.21
N THR A 274 -6.42 -12.45 -1.58
CA THR A 274 -6.11 -11.37 -2.55
C THR A 274 -5.74 -11.97 -3.90
N ILE A 275 -6.23 -11.41 -5.00
CA ILE A 275 -5.77 -11.81 -6.34
C ILE A 275 -4.49 -11.04 -6.65
N TYR A 276 -3.37 -11.74 -6.79
CA TYR A 276 -2.14 -11.15 -7.30
C TYR A 276 -1.97 -11.45 -8.80
N PRO A 277 -1.69 -10.45 -9.65
CA PRO A 277 -1.41 -10.69 -11.06
C PRO A 277 -0.03 -11.31 -11.19
N HIS A 278 -0.02 -12.59 -11.57
CA HIS A 278 1.18 -13.33 -11.94
C HIS A 278 1.47 -13.13 -13.42
N ASP A 279 2.43 -12.26 -13.73
CA ASP A 279 2.70 -11.80 -15.09
C ASP A 279 3.38 -12.90 -15.95
N ARG A 280 3.94 -13.92 -15.31
CA ARG A 280 4.56 -15.09 -15.97
C ARG A 280 4.63 -16.32 -15.06
N LEU A 281 4.97 -17.45 -15.68
CA LEU A 281 5.40 -18.66 -14.97
C LEU A 281 6.91 -18.60 -14.67
N ASN A 282 7.33 -19.39 -13.67
CA ASN A 282 8.73 -19.62 -13.36
C ASN A 282 9.33 -20.53 -14.43
N LYS A 283 10.50 -20.18 -14.97
CA LYS A 283 11.12 -20.90 -16.10
C LYS A 283 12.30 -21.77 -15.67
N GLN A 284 12.49 -21.98 -14.37
CA GLN A 284 13.60 -22.77 -13.81
C GLN A 284 15.00 -22.28 -14.23
N ARG A 285 15.13 -20.99 -14.56
CA ARG A 285 16.43 -20.40 -14.85
C ARG A 285 17.20 -20.28 -13.53
N LYS A 286 18.46 -20.68 -13.55
CA LYS A 286 19.34 -20.60 -12.38
C LYS A 286 19.87 -19.18 -12.17
N ASN A 287 19.00 -18.18 -12.30
CA ASN A 287 19.30 -16.76 -12.17
C ASN A 287 18.68 -16.24 -10.88
N ILE A 288 19.53 -15.82 -9.96
CA ILE A 288 19.20 -15.27 -8.65
C ILE A 288 19.23 -13.75 -8.71
N LEU A 289 18.24 -13.09 -8.14
CA LEU A 289 18.19 -11.64 -7.99
C LEU A 289 18.34 -11.25 -6.52
N ILE A 290 19.15 -10.22 -6.27
CA ILE A 290 19.23 -9.49 -5.01
C ILE A 290 19.16 -7.99 -5.34
N MET A 291 18.29 -7.26 -4.64
CA MET A 291 18.18 -5.80 -4.80
C MET A 291 18.49 -5.16 -3.45
N THR A 292 19.48 -4.26 -3.41
CA THR A 292 19.99 -3.72 -2.14
C THR A 292 20.22 -2.21 -2.17
N ASN A 293 20.13 -1.59 -1.00
CA ASN A 293 20.64 -0.23 -0.73
C ASN A 293 21.87 -0.26 0.20
N SER A 294 22.37 -1.45 0.53
CA SER A 294 23.44 -1.69 1.51
C SER A 294 24.46 -2.68 0.94
N ASP A 295 25.71 -2.57 1.37
CA ASP A 295 26.75 -3.57 1.10
C ASP A 295 26.79 -4.70 2.16
N GLN A 296 25.84 -4.68 3.08
CA GLN A 296 25.60 -5.74 4.04
C GLN A 296 24.53 -6.68 3.49
N ILE A 297 25.00 -7.79 2.91
CA ILE A 297 24.17 -8.87 2.39
C ILE A 297 24.58 -10.14 3.14
N GLU A 298 23.64 -10.70 3.89
CA GLU A 298 23.86 -11.80 4.82
C GLU A 298 24.25 -13.08 4.06
N HIS A 299 25.36 -13.69 4.49
CA HIS A 299 25.92 -14.91 3.88
C HIS A 299 26.16 -14.87 2.36
N LEU A 300 26.33 -13.69 1.75
CA LEU A 300 26.46 -13.57 0.30
C LEU A 300 27.63 -14.41 -0.25
N LYS A 301 28.80 -14.34 0.39
CA LYS A 301 29.99 -15.08 -0.03
C LYS A 301 29.76 -16.58 -0.03
N GLU A 302 29.26 -17.08 1.09
CA GLU A 302 29.00 -18.50 1.28
C GLU A 302 27.95 -18.99 0.27
N LEU A 303 26.91 -18.21 -0.01
CA LEU A 303 25.89 -18.56 -1.00
C LEU A 303 26.45 -18.56 -2.43
N VAL A 304 27.25 -17.57 -2.82
CA VAL A 304 27.88 -17.48 -4.15
C VAL A 304 28.82 -18.67 -4.39
N GLU A 305 29.64 -19.01 -3.40
CA GLU A 305 30.59 -20.13 -3.45
C GLU A 305 29.88 -21.49 -3.47
N ASN A 306 28.74 -21.64 -2.77
CA ASN A 306 28.01 -22.90 -2.77
C ASN A 306 27.08 -23.05 -3.99
N LEU A 307 26.67 -21.98 -4.65
CA LEU A 307 25.74 -22.01 -5.77
C LEU A 307 26.44 -21.71 -7.11
N GLU A 308 27.60 -22.32 -7.37
CA GLU A 308 28.39 -22.11 -8.61
C GLU A 308 27.59 -22.37 -9.91
N GLY A 309 26.60 -23.25 -9.88
CA GLY A 309 25.70 -23.53 -11.00
C GLY A 309 24.58 -22.50 -11.21
N PHE A 310 24.53 -21.45 -10.39
CA PHE A 310 23.55 -20.36 -10.44
C PHE A 310 24.27 -19.03 -10.62
N HIS A 311 23.64 -18.11 -11.33
CA HIS A 311 24.14 -16.76 -11.58
C HIS A 311 23.45 -15.74 -10.69
N PHE A 312 24.21 -14.95 -9.95
CA PHE A 312 23.72 -13.89 -9.07
C PHE A 312 23.75 -12.55 -9.80
N TYR A 313 22.58 -11.91 -9.91
CA TYR A 313 22.44 -10.53 -10.33
C TYR A 313 22.15 -9.67 -9.10
N ILE A 314 23.04 -8.74 -8.80
CA ILE A 314 22.92 -7.87 -7.62
C ILE A 314 22.79 -6.43 -8.10
N GLY A 315 21.63 -5.81 -7.86
CA GLY A 315 21.34 -4.44 -8.24
C GLY A 315 21.25 -3.50 -7.04
N ALA A 316 21.76 -2.27 -7.20
CA ALA A 316 21.61 -1.21 -6.21
C ALA A 316 21.18 0.10 -6.87
N LEU A 317 20.26 0.86 -6.24
CA LEU A 317 19.83 2.18 -6.73
C LEU A 317 20.87 3.27 -6.52
N THR A 318 21.93 2.96 -5.78
CA THR A 318 23.05 3.85 -5.45
C THR A 318 24.36 3.26 -5.95
N GLU A 319 25.44 4.00 -5.73
CA GLU A 319 26.79 3.45 -5.81
C GLU A 319 26.95 2.25 -4.86
N MET A 320 27.84 1.34 -5.23
CA MET A 320 28.22 0.17 -4.42
C MET A 320 29.55 0.44 -3.73
N SER A 321 29.71 -0.07 -2.50
CA SER A 321 30.99 0.01 -1.81
C SER A 321 32.03 -0.92 -2.45
N SER A 322 33.31 -0.68 -2.14
CA SER A 322 34.39 -1.57 -2.57
C SER A 322 34.22 -3.01 -2.10
N LYS A 323 33.57 -3.23 -0.95
CA LYS A 323 33.25 -4.57 -0.41
C LYS A 323 32.29 -5.32 -1.33
N LEU A 324 31.25 -4.65 -1.85
CA LEU A 324 30.31 -5.31 -2.75
C LEU A 324 30.91 -5.44 -4.16
N LEU A 325 31.66 -4.44 -4.61
CA LEU A 325 32.35 -4.47 -5.90
C LEU A 325 33.40 -5.59 -6.01
N SER A 326 33.99 -6.04 -4.90
CA SER A 326 34.95 -7.15 -4.95
C SER A 326 34.31 -8.47 -5.40
N PHE A 327 32.99 -8.62 -5.34
CA PHE A 327 32.29 -9.81 -5.82
C PHE A 327 32.30 -9.96 -7.35
N ASP A 328 32.72 -8.94 -8.10
CA ASP A 328 32.95 -9.04 -9.55
C ASP A 328 34.06 -10.05 -9.90
N GLU A 329 34.86 -10.48 -8.91
CA GLU A 329 35.85 -11.56 -9.08
C GLU A 329 35.22 -12.95 -9.30
N TYR A 330 33.97 -13.15 -8.88
CA TYR A 330 33.25 -14.41 -9.04
C TYR A 330 32.58 -14.46 -10.42
N SER A 331 32.91 -15.48 -11.22
CA SER A 331 32.37 -15.63 -12.58
C SER A 331 30.85 -15.82 -12.65
N ASN A 332 30.24 -16.22 -11.54
CA ASN A 332 28.79 -16.41 -11.39
C ASN A 332 28.08 -15.21 -10.74
N VAL A 333 28.71 -14.02 -10.73
CA VAL A 333 28.12 -12.77 -10.22
C VAL A 333 28.11 -11.70 -11.30
N THR A 334 27.09 -10.84 -11.30
CA THR A 334 27.05 -9.59 -12.07
C THR A 334 26.44 -8.49 -11.22
N LEU A 335 27.17 -7.39 -11.10
CA LEU A 335 26.81 -6.23 -10.28
C LEU A 335 26.24 -5.10 -11.15
N TYR A 336 25.17 -4.47 -10.67
CA TYR A 336 24.57 -3.27 -11.28
C TYR A 336 24.54 -2.12 -10.27
N PRO A 337 25.65 -1.36 -10.11
CA PRO A 337 25.65 -0.12 -9.36
C PRO A 337 24.83 0.94 -10.10
N ASN A 338 24.10 1.79 -9.36
CA ASN A 338 23.20 2.81 -9.92
C ASN A 338 22.25 2.24 -11.00
N ILE A 339 21.62 1.11 -10.70
CA ILE A 339 20.76 0.40 -11.64
C ILE A 339 19.60 1.29 -12.10
N VAL A 340 19.42 1.39 -13.41
CA VAL A 340 18.32 2.13 -14.03
C VAL A 340 17.06 1.26 -14.14
N PRO A 341 15.84 1.86 -14.13
CA PRO A 341 14.58 1.12 -14.13
C PRO A 341 14.46 0.07 -15.24
N GLU A 342 14.95 0.37 -16.45
CA GLU A 342 14.88 -0.52 -17.61
C GLU A 342 15.71 -1.80 -17.41
N ILE A 343 16.80 -1.73 -16.65
CA ILE A 343 17.61 -2.90 -16.30
C ILE A 343 16.92 -3.69 -15.20
N SER A 344 16.39 -3.01 -14.16
CA SER A 344 15.61 -3.64 -13.10
C SER A 344 14.46 -4.48 -13.66
N GLU A 345 13.65 -3.92 -14.57
CA GLU A 345 12.55 -4.64 -15.23
C GLU A 345 13.02 -5.86 -16.03
N LYS A 346 14.19 -5.78 -16.68
CA LYS A 346 14.78 -6.93 -17.38
C LYS A 346 15.18 -8.03 -16.40
N LEU A 347 15.78 -7.68 -15.26
CA LEU A 347 16.14 -8.64 -14.23
C LEU A 347 14.88 -9.30 -13.63
N PHE A 348 13.83 -8.53 -13.38
CA PHE A 348 12.55 -9.06 -12.87
C PHE A 348 11.96 -10.15 -13.79
N LYS A 349 12.08 -9.96 -15.11
CA LYS A 349 11.59 -10.91 -16.11
C LYS A 349 12.55 -12.09 -16.37
N ASN A 350 13.81 -11.99 -15.97
CA ASN A 350 14.88 -12.94 -16.31
C ASN A 350 15.37 -13.81 -15.15
N CYS A 351 15.17 -13.38 -13.90
CA CYS A 351 15.52 -14.14 -12.70
C CYS A 351 14.34 -15.00 -12.24
N ASP A 352 14.59 -16.20 -11.72
CA ASP A 352 13.53 -17.10 -11.23
C ASP A 352 13.62 -17.35 -9.72
N ILE A 353 14.61 -16.73 -9.06
CA ILE A 353 14.84 -16.78 -7.62
C ILE A 353 15.09 -15.35 -7.13
N TYR A 354 14.47 -14.97 -6.02
CA TYR A 354 14.79 -13.75 -5.31
C TYR A 354 15.26 -14.11 -3.90
N LEU A 355 16.40 -13.55 -3.48
CA LEU A 355 16.92 -13.73 -2.13
C LEU A 355 16.76 -12.44 -1.33
N ASP A 356 15.90 -12.46 -0.32
CA ASP A 356 15.68 -11.36 0.60
C ASP A 356 16.67 -11.44 1.78
N ILE A 357 17.95 -11.18 1.46
CA ILE A 357 19.11 -11.37 2.33
C ILE A 357 19.93 -10.09 2.54
N ASN A 358 19.48 -8.96 2.00
CA ASN A 358 20.11 -7.67 2.24
C ASN A 358 19.61 -7.04 3.54
N TYR A 359 20.50 -6.35 4.26
CA TYR A 359 20.11 -5.47 5.35
C TYR A 359 19.64 -4.11 4.82
N GLY A 360 18.96 -3.36 5.68
CA GLY A 360 18.47 -2.02 5.38
C GLY A 360 16.99 -2.01 5.06
N ASN A 361 16.57 -1.06 4.23
CA ASN A 361 15.18 -0.96 3.79
C ASN A 361 14.98 -1.68 2.46
N GLU A 362 13.80 -2.26 2.29
CA GLU A 362 13.36 -2.78 0.99
C GLU A 362 13.34 -1.67 -0.04
N ILE A 363 13.77 -2.00 -1.26
CA ILE A 363 13.65 -1.10 -2.40
C ILE A 363 12.67 -1.63 -3.42
N LEU A 364 11.99 -0.71 -4.11
CA LEU A 364 11.08 -1.00 -5.23
C LEU A 364 9.90 -1.93 -4.88
N GLY A 365 9.64 -2.19 -3.59
CA GLY A 365 8.71 -3.25 -3.17
C GLY A 365 9.10 -4.61 -3.77
N ILE A 366 10.40 -4.86 -3.89
CA ILE A 366 10.97 -5.96 -4.67
C ILE A 366 10.45 -7.34 -4.24
N THR A 367 10.18 -7.58 -2.96
CA THR A 367 9.67 -8.86 -2.50
C THR A 367 8.27 -9.13 -3.09
N ARG A 368 7.45 -8.08 -3.21
CA ARG A 368 6.16 -8.16 -3.91
C ARG A 368 6.31 -8.32 -5.42
N VAL A 369 7.27 -7.62 -6.04
CA VAL A 369 7.55 -7.74 -7.47
C VAL A 369 8.01 -9.17 -7.80
N ALA A 370 8.94 -9.73 -7.02
CA ALA A 370 9.41 -11.11 -7.16
C ALA A 370 8.26 -12.12 -7.05
N PHE A 371 7.32 -11.89 -6.13
CA PHE A 371 6.14 -12.73 -5.97
C PHE A 371 5.26 -12.73 -7.22
N ARG A 372 4.97 -11.53 -7.77
CA ARG A 372 4.17 -11.37 -9.01
C ARG A 372 4.88 -11.91 -10.25
N GLU A 373 6.20 -11.84 -10.30
CA GLU A 373 7.03 -12.43 -11.35
C GLU A 373 7.21 -13.94 -11.15
N ASN A 374 6.56 -14.52 -10.13
CA ASN A 374 6.58 -15.94 -9.81
C ASN A 374 7.99 -16.49 -9.55
N MET A 375 8.86 -15.68 -8.95
CA MET A 375 10.15 -16.12 -8.44
C MET A 375 9.97 -16.94 -7.17
N LEU A 376 10.86 -17.91 -6.95
CA LEU A 376 10.99 -18.55 -5.64
C LEU A 376 11.67 -17.56 -4.69
N ILE A 377 10.99 -17.18 -3.61
CA ILE A 377 11.53 -16.23 -2.63
C ILE A 377 12.02 -17.00 -1.40
N LEU A 378 13.26 -16.73 -1.00
CA LEU A 378 13.87 -17.21 0.23
C LEU A 378 14.59 -16.06 0.93
N GLY A 379 14.77 -16.16 2.24
CA GLY A 379 15.50 -15.15 3.00
C GLY A 379 15.83 -15.59 4.42
N PHE A 380 16.49 -14.71 5.17
CA PHE A 380 16.79 -14.95 6.57
C PHE A 380 15.81 -14.22 7.49
N ASP A 381 15.57 -14.77 8.69
CA ASP A 381 14.70 -14.14 9.68
C ASP A 381 15.18 -12.75 10.13
N SER A 382 16.49 -12.50 10.04
CA SER A 382 17.18 -11.25 10.33
C SER A 382 17.10 -10.19 9.22
N THR A 383 16.75 -10.59 7.98
CA THR A 383 16.79 -9.70 6.79
C THR A 383 15.46 -9.54 6.07
N ILE A 384 14.55 -10.51 6.18
CA ILE A 384 13.29 -10.48 5.42
C ILE A 384 12.50 -9.19 5.73
N HIS A 385 12.18 -8.46 4.67
CA HIS A 385 11.43 -7.21 4.76
C HIS A 385 9.92 -7.45 4.76
N ASN A 386 9.44 -8.45 4.01
CA ASN A 386 8.02 -8.74 3.88
C ASN A 386 7.71 -10.24 3.92
N ARG A 387 7.20 -10.71 5.08
CA ARG A 387 6.86 -12.11 5.32
C ARG A 387 5.59 -12.58 4.61
N THR A 388 4.75 -11.67 4.09
CA THR A 388 3.51 -12.04 3.41
C THR A 388 3.77 -12.88 2.16
N PHE A 389 4.84 -12.59 1.44
CA PHE A 389 5.12 -13.23 0.14
C PHE A 389 6.10 -14.40 0.20
N ILE A 390 6.46 -14.86 1.40
CA ILE A 390 7.46 -15.90 1.60
C ILE A 390 6.84 -17.04 2.40
N ALA A 391 6.93 -18.26 1.90
CA ALA A 391 6.50 -19.44 2.66
C ALA A 391 7.34 -19.55 3.95
N PRO A 392 6.73 -19.81 5.12
CA PRO A 392 7.48 -19.91 6.39
C PRO A 392 8.65 -20.90 6.35
N GLU A 393 8.53 -21.98 5.57
CA GLU A 393 9.60 -22.98 5.40
C GLU A 393 10.79 -22.50 4.56
N ASN A 394 10.67 -21.36 3.87
CA ASN A 394 11.73 -20.72 3.08
C ASN A 394 12.36 -19.53 3.81
N ILE A 395 12.04 -19.38 5.11
CA ILE A 395 12.67 -18.43 6.01
C ILE A 395 13.64 -19.19 6.90
N TYR A 396 14.90 -18.75 6.93
CA TYR A 396 15.97 -19.46 7.62
C TYR A 396 16.58 -18.60 8.71
N HIS A 397 17.06 -19.24 9.78
CA HIS A 397 18.06 -18.61 10.64
C HIS A 397 19.38 -18.51 9.84
N PRO A 398 20.20 -17.45 10.00
CA PRO A 398 21.46 -17.29 9.26
C PRO A 398 22.38 -18.53 9.29
N ASP A 399 22.56 -19.13 10.47
CA ASP A 399 23.34 -20.37 10.65
C ASP A 399 22.88 -21.57 9.80
N LEU A 400 21.68 -21.52 9.22
CA LEU A 400 21.12 -22.55 8.36
C LEU A 400 21.24 -22.22 6.86
N TYR A 401 22.13 -21.30 6.45
CA TYR A 401 22.34 -20.95 5.05
C TYR A 401 22.59 -22.17 4.15
N MET A 402 23.29 -23.21 4.64
CA MET A 402 23.49 -24.45 3.88
C MET A 402 22.17 -25.13 3.52
N LYS A 403 21.19 -25.18 4.43
CA LYS A 403 19.86 -25.74 4.15
C LYS A 403 19.10 -24.92 3.09
N MET A 404 19.33 -23.61 3.03
CA MET A 404 18.80 -22.77 1.97
C MET A 404 19.43 -23.14 0.62
N THR A 405 20.76 -23.26 0.56
CA THR A 405 21.45 -23.67 -0.68
C THR A 405 20.99 -25.03 -1.19
N ASP A 406 20.85 -26.02 -0.30
CA ASP A 406 20.40 -27.36 -0.66
C ASP A 406 18.96 -27.35 -1.18
N LYS A 407 18.07 -26.58 -0.54
CA LYS A 407 16.70 -26.42 -1.03
C LYS A 407 16.68 -25.78 -2.43
N ILE A 408 17.48 -24.75 -2.67
CA ILE A 408 17.59 -24.10 -3.99
C ILE A 408 18.08 -25.11 -5.05
N ARG A 409 19.14 -25.86 -4.76
CA ARG A 409 19.67 -26.88 -5.69
C ARG A 409 18.62 -27.95 -6.01
N GLN A 410 17.91 -28.45 -5.00
CA GLN A 410 16.88 -29.47 -5.18
C GLN A 410 15.69 -28.95 -5.99
N ALA A 411 15.16 -27.76 -5.64
CA ALA A 411 14.05 -27.15 -6.36
C ALA A 411 14.36 -26.89 -7.84
N PHE A 412 15.61 -26.54 -8.17
CA PHE A 412 16.02 -26.32 -9.57
C PHE A 412 16.61 -27.56 -10.25
N SER A 413 16.48 -28.73 -9.61
CA SER A 413 16.74 -30.05 -10.19
C SER A 413 15.46 -30.90 -10.31
N ASP A 414 14.40 -30.54 -9.57
CA ASP A 414 13.10 -31.20 -9.54
C ASP A 414 11.96 -30.17 -9.75
N ALA A 415 11.28 -30.27 -10.89
CA ALA A 415 10.20 -29.36 -11.24
C ALA A 415 8.98 -29.46 -10.33
N ASP A 416 8.65 -30.65 -9.84
CA ASP A 416 7.50 -30.85 -8.95
C ASP A 416 7.77 -30.20 -7.59
N MET A 417 9.00 -30.34 -7.08
CA MET A 417 9.43 -29.65 -5.85
C MET A 417 9.36 -28.12 -5.99
N LEU A 418 9.79 -27.55 -7.12
CA LEU A 418 9.68 -26.10 -7.32
C LEU A 418 8.23 -25.64 -7.37
N GLN A 419 7.36 -26.36 -8.07
CA GLN A 419 5.93 -26.01 -8.14
C GLN A 419 5.28 -26.08 -6.76
N ASP A 420 5.61 -27.07 -5.94
CA ASP A 420 5.14 -27.16 -4.54
C ASP A 420 5.61 -25.95 -3.70
N LEU A 421 6.88 -25.55 -3.81
CA LEU A 421 7.40 -24.39 -3.09
C LEU A 421 6.72 -23.07 -3.52
N LEU A 422 6.51 -22.87 -4.82
CA LEU A 422 5.79 -21.71 -5.35
C LEU A 422 4.31 -21.72 -4.90
N TYR A 423 3.67 -22.90 -4.89
CA TYR A 423 2.30 -23.04 -4.38
C TYR A 423 2.21 -22.68 -2.89
N LYS A 424 3.11 -23.18 -2.05
CA LYS A 424 3.15 -22.85 -0.62
C LYS A 424 3.38 -21.36 -0.37
N GLN A 425 4.21 -20.71 -1.20
CA GLN A 425 4.41 -19.27 -1.16
C GLN A 425 3.11 -18.51 -1.46
N ARG A 426 2.36 -18.94 -2.47
CA ARG A 426 1.04 -18.38 -2.81
C ARG A 426 0.02 -18.57 -1.70
N VAL A 427 -0.01 -19.76 -1.09
CA VAL A 427 -0.87 -20.05 0.06
C VAL A 427 -0.52 -19.16 1.25
N ALA A 428 0.76 -18.92 1.53
CA ALA A 428 1.20 -18.04 2.61
C ALA A 428 0.78 -16.58 2.40
N ALA A 429 0.71 -16.14 1.13
CA ALA A 429 0.25 -14.80 0.74
C ALA A 429 -1.27 -14.64 0.67
N ASP A 430 -2.03 -15.69 1.00
CA ASP A 430 -3.49 -15.75 0.79
C ASP A 430 -3.86 -15.43 -0.67
N ASP A 431 -3.07 -15.92 -1.65
CA ASP A 431 -3.31 -15.74 -3.08
C ASP A 431 -4.60 -16.44 -3.52
N GLU A 432 -5.43 -15.72 -4.28
CA GLU A 432 -6.79 -16.13 -4.60
C GLU A 432 -7.05 -16.09 -6.11
N THR A 433 -8.07 -16.84 -6.54
CA THR A 433 -8.41 -17.02 -7.94
C THR A 433 -9.64 -16.19 -8.35
N ILE A 434 -9.61 -15.70 -9.59
CA ILE A 434 -10.75 -14.99 -10.21
C ILE A 434 -12.06 -15.80 -10.14
N PRO A 435 -12.10 -17.12 -10.45
CA PRO A 435 -13.33 -17.90 -10.34
C PRO A 435 -13.90 -17.94 -8.92
N ASN A 436 -13.08 -17.99 -7.88
CA ASN A 436 -13.56 -18.01 -6.51
C ASN A 436 -14.14 -16.66 -6.07
N TYR A 437 -13.52 -15.54 -6.48
CA TYR A 437 -14.09 -14.19 -6.29
C TYR A 437 -15.50 -14.10 -6.89
N LYS A 438 -15.65 -14.48 -8.17
CA LYS A 438 -16.97 -14.47 -8.85
C LYS A 438 -17.99 -15.35 -8.13
N LYS A 439 -17.60 -16.56 -7.74
CA LYS A 439 -18.45 -17.50 -6.99
C LYS A 439 -18.89 -16.95 -5.63
N LYS A 440 -18.05 -16.18 -4.96
CA LYS A 440 -18.32 -15.64 -3.61
C LYS A 440 -19.10 -14.34 -3.63
N LEU A 441 -19.00 -13.52 -4.68
CA LEU A 441 -19.56 -12.17 -4.71
C LEU A 441 -20.75 -12.00 -5.67
N ILE A 442 -20.80 -12.71 -6.80
CA ILE A 442 -21.77 -12.50 -7.88
C ILE A 442 -22.88 -13.58 -7.86
N LYS A 443 -23.23 -14.11 -6.68
CA LYS A 443 -24.25 -15.16 -6.60
C LYS A 443 -25.66 -14.64 -6.87
#